data_AF-A0A941M3U8-F1
#
_entry.id   AF-A0A941M3U8-F1
#
_cell.length_a   1.000
_cell.length_b   1.000
_cell.length_c   1.000
_cell.angle_alpha   90.00
_cell.angle_beta   90.00
_cell.angle_gamma   90.00
#
_symmetry.space_group_name_H-M   'P 1'
#
loop_
_entity.id
_entity.type
_entity.pdbx_description
1 polymer ?
#
loop_
_entity_poly.entity_id
_entity_poly.type
_entity_poly.pdbx_seq_one_letter_code
_entity_poly.pdbx_strand_id
1 'polypeptide(L)'
;MRPSKDVVLDFGNGTRRQMVAYDDGIFIDTAKMMNELHKYLRKNNIKFVQKKIEAFSDVKGKFIINCSGLGAHKLNQDEDMISIQGHLIMLKDQNPKDLQYMILVYFKEGETQSGQKIKRSFYIFPKHLPNTSSKDVGVIGGTFIEGATEETPNKEEFDILLQGAKDFYGLK
;
A
#
# COMPACT_ATOMS: atom_id res chain seq x y z
N MET A 1 12.53 -5.51 19.06
CA MET A 1 12.70 -4.24 18.34
C MET A 1 13.50 -3.32 19.24
N ARG A 2 14.60 -2.78 18.73
CA ARG A 2 15.41 -1.77 19.40
C ARG A 2 14.60 -0.46 19.55
N PRO A 3 14.94 0.38 20.54
CA PRO A 3 14.34 1.70 20.65
C PRO A 3 14.56 2.53 19.39
N SER A 4 13.62 3.44 19.13
CA SER A 4 13.75 4.42 18.06
C SER A 4 14.87 5.40 18.33
N LYS A 5 15.38 6.04 17.27
CA LYS A 5 16.45 7.04 17.34
C LYS A 5 16.04 8.29 16.59
N ASP A 6 16.28 9.46 17.19
CA ASP A 6 16.21 10.71 16.45
C ASP A 6 17.39 10.78 15.48
N VAL A 7 17.10 11.11 14.23
CA VAL A 7 18.08 11.19 13.15
C VAL A 7 17.83 12.41 12.28
N VAL A 8 18.91 12.92 11.68
CA VAL A 8 18.83 13.91 10.61
C VAL A 8 19.01 13.17 9.28
N LEU A 9 17.97 13.18 8.45
CA LEU A 9 18.07 12.73 7.07
C LEU A 9 18.60 13.89 6.22
N ASP A 10 19.78 13.73 5.63
CA ASP A 10 20.43 14.69 4.73
C ASP A 10 20.42 14.15 3.30
N PHE A 11 19.79 14.89 2.38
CA PHE A 11 19.67 14.48 0.97
C PHE A 11 20.87 14.94 0.12
N GLY A 12 21.87 15.61 0.69
CA GLY A 12 23.05 16.08 -0.04
C GLY A 12 22.80 17.24 -1.00
N ASN A 13 21.58 17.79 -1.02
CA ASN A 13 21.18 18.94 -1.85
C ASN A 13 20.89 20.21 -1.01
N GLY A 14 21.34 20.21 0.24
CA GLY A 14 21.04 21.27 1.22
C GLY A 14 19.74 21.07 2.00
N THR A 15 18.91 20.10 1.61
CA THR A 15 17.68 19.75 2.34
C THR A 15 17.96 18.72 3.42
N ARG A 16 17.52 19.04 4.64
CA ARG A 16 17.59 18.16 5.81
C ARG A 16 16.21 18.00 6.44
N ARG A 17 15.95 16.82 7.01
CA ARG A 17 14.70 16.49 7.73
C ARG A 17 15.03 15.84 9.06
N GLN A 18 14.40 16.33 10.13
CA GLN A 18 14.42 15.63 11.41
C GLN A 18 13.43 14.47 11.35
N MET A 19 13.89 13.28 11.70
CA MET A 19 13.12 12.05 11.58
C MET A 19 13.41 11.10 12.74
N VAL A 20 12.60 10.05 12.82
CA VAL A 20 12.77 8.95 13.77
C VAL A 20 13.05 7.68 12.99
N ALA A 21 14.13 6.99 13.33
CA ALA A 21 14.55 5.73 12.69
C ALA A 21 14.24 4.51 13.58
N TYR A 22 13.82 3.43 12.91
CA TYR A 22 13.65 2.10 13.48
C TYR A 22 14.47 1.11 12.64
N ASP A 23 15.55 0.57 13.21
CA ASP A 23 16.50 -0.26 12.45
C ASP A 23 15.98 -1.69 12.17
N ASP A 24 14.99 -2.15 12.93
CA ASP A 24 14.53 -3.54 12.91
C ASP A 24 13.23 -3.74 12.10
N GLY A 25 12.94 -2.83 11.16
CA GLY A 25 11.79 -2.93 10.28
C GLY A 25 11.88 -4.16 9.37
N ILE A 26 10.80 -4.92 9.26
CA ILE A 26 10.72 -6.05 8.33
C ILE A 26 9.77 -5.67 7.20
N PHE A 27 10.31 -5.70 5.98
CA PHE A 27 9.52 -5.55 4.77
C PHE A 27 9.09 -6.92 4.25
N ILE A 28 7.83 -7.02 3.81
CA ILE A 28 7.27 -8.22 3.18
C ILE A 28 7.00 -7.92 1.71
N ASP A 29 7.72 -8.60 0.82
CA ASP A 29 7.34 -8.64 -0.60
C ASP A 29 6.05 -9.46 -0.74
N THR A 30 4.93 -8.75 -0.84
CA THR A 30 3.61 -9.38 -0.92
C THR A 30 3.45 -10.25 -2.16
N ALA A 31 4.06 -9.90 -3.30
CA ALA A 31 3.93 -10.68 -4.52
C ALA A 31 4.67 -12.03 -4.37
N LYS A 32 5.90 -11.99 -3.83
CA LYS A 32 6.67 -13.21 -3.54
C LYS A 32 5.98 -14.04 -2.46
N MET A 33 5.55 -13.42 -1.36
CA MET A 33 4.86 -14.11 -0.26
C MET A 33 3.60 -14.84 -0.75
N MET A 34 2.75 -14.18 -1.52
CA MET A 34 1.51 -14.78 -2.03
C MET A 34 1.81 -15.94 -2.99
N ASN A 35 2.84 -15.83 -3.83
CA ASN A 35 3.27 -16.92 -4.70
C ASN A 35 3.77 -18.13 -3.90
N GLU A 36 4.58 -17.92 -2.87
CA GLU A 36 5.08 -19.01 -2.02
C GLU A 36 3.96 -19.65 -1.18
N LEU A 37 3.04 -18.84 -0.65
CA LEU A 37 1.85 -19.35 0.05
C LEU A 37 0.99 -20.22 -0.88
N HIS A 38 0.78 -19.79 -2.12
CA HIS A 38 0.02 -20.55 -3.12
C HIS A 38 0.68 -21.88 -3.45
N LYS A 39 2.00 -21.90 -3.65
CA LYS A 39 2.78 -23.13 -3.86
C LYS A 39 2.66 -24.08 -2.67
N TYR A 40 2.81 -23.55 -1.45
CA TYR A 40 2.70 -24.33 -0.21
C TYR A 40 1.32 -25.00 -0.11
N LEU A 41 0.25 -24.25 -0.33
CA LEU A 41 -1.12 -24.77 -0.24
C LEU A 41 -1.39 -25.84 -1.30
N ARG A 42 -0.92 -25.65 -2.54
CA ARG A 42 -1.02 -26.67 -3.60
C ARG A 42 -0.25 -27.94 -3.26
N LYS A 43 0.97 -27.83 -2.73
CA LYS A 43 1.78 -28.97 -2.29
C LYS A 43 1.08 -29.77 -1.18
N ASN A 44 0.28 -29.09 -0.35
CA ASN A 44 -0.53 -29.71 0.69
C ASN A 44 -1.95 -30.06 0.24
N ASN A 45 -2.16 -30.25 -1.07
CA ASN A 45 -3.42 -30.72 -1.68
C ASN A 45 -4.64 -29.82 -1.41
N ILE A 46 -4.43 -28.53 -1.10
CA ILE A 46 -5.53 -27.57 -1.00
C ILE A 46 -5.99 -27.19 -2.41
N LYS A 47 -7.26 -27.45 -2.72
CA LYS A 47 -7.85 -27.15 -4.02
C LYS A 47 -8.23 -25.68 -4.11
N PHE A 48 -7.77 -25.01 -5.15
CA PHE A 48 -8.19 -23.65 -5.50
C PHE A 48 -9.30 -23.70 -6.53
N VAL A 49 -10.36 -22.91 -6.31
CA VAL A 49 -11.49 -22.79 -7.22
C VAL A 49 -11.73 -21.31 -7.48
N GLN A 50 -11.64 -20.89 -8.74
CA GLN A 50 -12.01 -19.54 -9.15
C GLN A 50 -13.54 -19.49 -9.27
N LYS A 51 -14.19 -18.75 -8.37
CA LYS A 51 -15.64 -18.60 -8.32
C LYS A 51 -16.00 -17.27 -7.64
N LYS A 52 -17.02 -16.59 -8.17
CA LYS A 52 -17.67 -15.47 -7.45
C LYS A 52 -18.69 -16.05 -6.47
N ILE A 53 -18.60 -15.64 -5.21
CA ILE A 53 -19.52 -16.02 -4.14
C ILE A 53 -20.47 -14.85 -3.92
N GLU A 54 -21.76 -15.08 -4.11
CA GLU A 54 -22.81 -14.08 -3.87
C GLU A 54 -23.51 -14.32 -2.52
N ALA A 55 -23.49 -15.55 -2.01
CA ALA A 55 -24.01 -15.93 -0.69
C ALA A 55 -23.25 -17.12 -0.08
N PHE A 56 -23.29 -17.29 1.25
CA PHE A 56 -22.62 -18.42 1.92
C PHE A 56 -23.13 -19.79 1.48
N SER A 57 -24.38 -19.88 1.00
CA SER A 57 -24.95 -21.09 0.41
C SER A 57 -24.22 -21.55 -0.87
N ASP A 58 -23.45 -20.68 -1.52
CA ASP A 58 -22.65 -21.02 -2.71
C ASP A 58 -21.43 -21.89 -2.37
N VAL A 59 -21.08 -21.99 -1.08
CA VAL A 59 -19.90 -22.69 -0.57
C VAL A 59 -20.36 -23.95 0.18
N LYS A 60 -19.77 -25.10 -0.18
CA LYS A 60 -19.98 -26.36 0.54
C LYS A 60 -18.90 -26.52 1.60
N GLY A 61 -19.29 -26.71 2.85
CA GLY A 61 -18.35 -26.99 3.94
C GLY A 61 -19.04 -26.95 5.30
N LYS A 62 -18.49 -27.69 6.27
CA LYS A 62 -18.95 -27.61 7.66
C LYS A 62 -18.60 -26.27 8.30
N PHE A 63 -17.45 -25.71 7.91
CA PHE A 63 -16.95 -24.44 8.38
C PHE A 63 -16.58 -23.57 7.18
N ILE A 64 -16.91 -22.28 7.28
CA ILE A 64 -16.55 -21.26 6.30
C ILE A 64 -15.68 -20.23 7.02
N ILE A 65 -14.47 -20.02 6.52
CA ILE A 65 -13.58 -18.96 6.98
C ILE A 65 -13.68 -17.81 5.97
N ASN A 66 -14.33 -16.73 6.37
CA ASN A 66 -14.61 -15.61 5.48
C ASN A 66 -13.48 -14.57 5.52
N CYS A 67 -12.68 -14.51 4.45
CA CYS A 67 -11.59 -13.55 4.26
C CYS A 67 -11.85 -12.60 3.07
N SER A 68 -13.10 -12.18 2.85
CA SER A 68 -13.52 -11.41 1.66
C SER A 68 -13.15 -9.93 1.67
N GLY A 69 -12.60 -9.40 2.76
CA GLY A 69 -12.22 -7.99 2.87
C GLY A 69 -13.39 -7.06 2.57
N LEU A 70 -13.21 -6.10 1.66
CA LEU A 70 -14.27 -5.18 1.23
C LEU A 70 -15.53 -5.89 0.70
N GLY A 71 -15.40 -7.12 0.19
CA GLY A 71 -16.54 -7.93 -0.25
C GLY A 71 -17.50 -8.32 0.89
N ALA A 72 -17.05 -8.23 2.16
CA ALA A 72 -17.89 -8.48 3.33
C ALA A 72 -19.05 -7.49 3.46
N HIS A 73 -18.90 -6.27 2.94
CA HIS A 73 -20.00 -5.30 2.88
C HIS A 73 -21.26 -5.93 2.26
N LYS A 74 -21.10 -6.59 1.10
CA LYS A 74 -22.20 -7.30 0.44
C LYS A 74 -22.49 -8.67 1.05
N LEU A 75 -21.44 -9.47 1.30
CA LEU A 75 -21.60 -10.88 1.69
C LEU A 75 -22.15 -11.06 3.11
N ASN A 76 -21.84 -10.12 4.01
CA ASN A 76 -22.23 -10.16 5.41
C ASN A 76 -23.27 -9.07 5.76
N GLN A 77 -23.61 -8.18 4.83
CA GLN A 77 -24.39 -6.97 5.12
C GLN A 77 -23.70 -6.08 6.18
N ASP A 78 -22.37 -5.99 6.06
CA ASP A 78 -21.53 -5.22 6.98
C ASP A 78 -21.45 -3.76 6.51
N GLU A 79 -22.37 -2.93 6.99
CA GLU A 79 -22.46 -1.50 6.62
C GLU A 79 -21.27 -0.68 7.15
N ASP A 80 -20.55 -1.19 8.15
CA ASP A 80 -19.34 -0.53 8.69
C ASP A 80 -18.11 -0.79 7.80
N MET A 81 -18.20 -1.74 6.86
CA MET A 81 -17.14 -2.07 5.90
C MET A 81 -17.08 -1.04 4.76
N ILE A 82 -16.26 -0.01 4.93
CA ILE A 82 -16.05 1.05 3.93
C ILE A 82 -14.74 0.88 3.16
N SER A 83 -14.69 1.40 1.93
CA SER A 83 -13.45 1.46 1.15
C SER A 83 -12.52 2.55 1.68
N ILE A 84 -11.22 2.25 1.73
CA ILE A 84 -10.17 3.24 1.88
C ILE A 84 -9.32 3.19 0.61
N GLN A 85 -9.37 4.23 -0.20
CA GLN A 85 -8.55 4.31 -1.41
C GLN A 85 -7.16 4.85 -1.10
N GLY A 86 -6.15 4.14 -1.60
CA GLY A 86 -4.75 4.51 -1.52
C GLY A 86 -4.09 4.58 -2.89
N HIS A 87 -3.39 5.68 -3.14
CA HIS A 87 -2.68 5.96 -4.38
C HIS A 87 -1.18 5.69 -4.24
N LEU A 88 -0.65 4.96 -5.22
CA LEU A 88 0.72 4.47 -5.29
C LEU A 88 1.29 4.73 -6.70
N ILE A 89 2.46 5.36 -6.76
CA ILE A 89 3.24 5.58 -7.98
C ILE A 89 4.43 4.62 -7.95
N MET A 90 4.45 3.65 -8.86
CA MET A 90 5.55 2.71 -8.98
C MET A 90 6.79 3.35 -9.62
N LEU A 91 7.96 3.08 -9.07
CA LEU A 91 9.24 3.56 -9.59
C LEU A 91 9.83 2.58 -10.62
N LYS A 92 10.58 3.11 -11.58
CA LYS A 92 11.27 2.36 -12.63
C LYS A 92 12.77 2.60 -12.59
N ASP A 93 13.55 1.65 -13.08
CA ASP A 93 15.00 1.78 -13.27
C ASP A 93 15.78 2.18 -12.00
N GLN A 94 15.35 1.68 -10.85
CA GLN A 94 15.98 1.92 -9.56
C GLN A 94 17.09 0.91 -9.27
N ASN A 95 18.00 1.26 -8.35
CA ASN A 95 18.92 0.32 -7.74
C ASN A 95 18.28 -0.27 -6.48
N PRO A 96 17.94 -1.58 -6.44
CA PRO A 96 17.24 -2.18 -5.29
C PRO A 96 18.00 -2.05 -3.97
N LYS A 97 19.33 -1.98 -4.01
CA LYS A 97 20.17 -1.83 -2.81
C LYS A 97 19.97 -0.49 -2.10
N ASP A 98 19.57 0.53 -2.85
CA ASP A 98 19.40 1.90 -2.36
C ASP A 98 17.98 2.14 -1.82
N LEU A 99 17.12 1.12 -1.83
CA LEU A 99 15.71 1.19 -1.41
C LEU A 99 15.39 0.21 -0.28
N GLN A 100 16.39 -0.25 0.48
CA GLN A 100 16.20 -1.16 1.62
C GLN A 100 15.74 -0.43 2.89
N TYR A 101 14.80 0.50 2.76
CA TYR A 101 14.22 1.28 3.87
C TYR A 101 12.78 1.69 3.56
N MET A 102 12.08 2.14 4.59
CA MET A 102 10.81 2.84 4.45
C MET A 102 10.94 4.24 5.04
N ILE A 103 10.46 5.24 4.31
CA ILE A 103 10.16 6.56 4.86
C ILE A 103 8.64 6.69 4.92
N LEU A 104 8.14 7.27 6.01
CA LEU A 104 6.74 7.64 6.15
C LEU A 104 6.67 9.02 6.80
N VAL A 105 5.98 9.94 6.15
CA VAL A 105 5.74 11.31 6.59
C VAL A 105 4.27 11.61 6.39
N TYR A 106 3.60 12.06 7.44
CA TYR A 106 2.20 12.48 7.33
C TYR A 106 2.14 13.92 6.86
N PHE A 107 1.33 14.16 5.83
CA PHE A 107 0.97 15.49 5.38
C PHE A 107 -0.36 15.91 6.01
N LYS A 108 -0.82 17.11 5.66
CA LYS A 108 -2.09 17.63 6.16
C LYS A 108 -3.28 16.82 5.63
N GLU A 109 -4.29 16.67 6.47
CA GLU A 109 -5.62 16.23 6.05
C GLU A 109 -6.28 17.31 5.17
N GLY A 110 -7.24 16.91 4.35
CA GLY A 110 -8.01 17.82 3.51
C GLY A 110 -9.23 17.15 2.91
N GLU A 111 -9.66 17.69 1.77
CA GLU A 111 -10.81 17.22 1.00
C GLU A 111 -10.39 16.95 -0.46
N THR A 112 -10.98 15.94 -1.09
CA THR A 112 -10.80 15.67 -2.52
C THR A 112 -11.69 16.56 -3.37
N GLN A 113 -11.52 16.58 -4.69
CA GLN A 113 -12.42 17.34 -5.57
C GLN A 113 -13.87 16.83 -5.51
N SER A 114 -14.06 15.56 -5.15
CA SER A 114 -15.37 14.93 -4.97
C SER A 114 -15.96 15.11 -3.56
N GLY A 115 -15.33 15.93 -2.71
CA GLY A 115 -15.85 16.23 -1.37
C GLY A 115 -15.53 15.17 -0.31
N GLN A 116 -14.58 14.27 -0.59
CA GLN A 116 -14.25 13.18 0.34
C GLN A 116 -13.14 13.57 1.29
N LYS A 117 -13.22 13.11 2.54
CA LYS A 117 -12.15 13.28 3.51
C LYS A 117 -10.90 12.52 3.05
N ILE A 118 -9.76 13.19 3.09
CA ILE A 118 -8.48 12.61 2.69
C ILE A 118 -7.39 12.90 3.73
N LYS A 119 -6.60 11.86 4.03
CA LYS A 119 -5.29 12.02 4.65
C LYS A 119 -4.21 11.76 3.62
N ARG A 120 -3.25 12.68 3.53
CA ARG A 120 -2.09 12.53 2.65
C ARG A 120 -0.87 12.17 3.46
N SER A 121 0.00 11.36 2.88
CA SER A 121 1.30 11.00 3.42
C SER A 121 2.26 10.86 2.26
N PHE A 122 3.54 11.08 2.54
CA PHE A 122 4.61 10.60 1.70
C PHE A 122 5.18 9.36 2.35
N TYR A 123 5.04 8.22 1.69
CA TYR A 123 5.90 7.09 1.97
C TYR A 123 6.64 6.62 0.73
N ILE A 124 7.84 6.13 0.96
CA ILE A 124 8.62 5.38 0.00
C ILE A 124 9.08 4.09 0.66
N PHE A 125 8.92 2.97 -0.04
CA PHE A 125 9.38 1.65 0.41
C PHE A 125 9.61 0.74 -0.80
N PRO A 126 10.42 -0.32 -0.67
CA PRO A 126 10.65 -1.24 -1.77
C PRO A 126 9.35 -1.96 -2.11
N LYS A 127 8.95 -1.97 -3.38
CA LYS A 127 7.80 -2.74 -3.84
C LYS A 127 8.05 -3.21 -5.26
N HIS A 128 7.78 -4.49 -5.50
CA HIS A 128 7.79 -5.07 -6.85
C HIS A 128 6.37 -5.38 -7.29
N LEU A 129 6.12 -5.20 -8.59
CA LEU A 129 4.94 -5.75 -9.23
C LEU A 129 5.28 -7.12 -9.85
N PRO A 130 4.31 -8.02 -9.98
CA PRO A 130 4.49 -9.23 -10.78
C PRO A 130 4.85 -8.86 -12.23
N ASN A 131 5.75 -9.64 -12.84
CA ASN A 131 6.12 -9.52 -14.25
C ASN A 131 6.77 -8.19 -14.66
N THR A 132 7.41 -7.47 -13.73
CA THR A 132 8.24 -6.28 -14.03
C THR A 132 9.74 -6.58 -13.93
N SER A 133 10.57 -5.65 -14.40
CA SER A 133 12.03 -5.76 -14.27
C SER A 133 12.45 -5.82 -12.80
N SER A 134 13.59 -6.45 -12.50
CA SER A 134 14.20 -6.40 -11.16
C SER A 134 14.62 -4.98 -10.74
N LYS A 135 14.76 -4.07 -11.70
CA LYS A 135 15.02 -2.64 -11.47
C LYS A 135 13.73 -1.81 -11.31
N ASP A 136 12.57 -2.36 -11.66
CA ASP A 136 11.28 -1.71 -11.42
C ASP A 136 10.87 -2.01 -9.97
N VAL A 137 11.47 -1.26 -9.06
CA VAL A 137 11.33 -1.43 -7.62
C VAL A 137 11.14 -0.11 -6.93
N GLY A 138 10.24 -0.12 -5.95
CA GLY A 138 9.95 1.03 -5.12
C GLY A 138 8.62 1.65 -5.48
N VAL A 139 8.05 2.33 -4.51
CA VAL A 139 6.79 3.04 -4.67
C VAL A 139 6.88 4.35 -3.92
N ILE A 140 6.28 5.40 -4.48
CA ILE A 140 5.97 6.64 -3.77
C ILE A 140 4.46 6.69 -3.62
N GLY A 141 3.96 7.09 -2.45
CA GLY A 141 2.55 7.34 -2.36
C GLY A 141 2.11 7.88 -1.02
N GLY A 142 0.80 7.83 -0.86
CA GLY A 142 0.12 7.84 0.42
C GLY A 142 -1.12 8.68 0.43
N THR A 143 -2.24 8.10 0.03
CA THR A 143 -3.56 8.65 0.34
C THR A 143 -4.37 7.67 1.15
N PHE A 144 -5.29 8.23 1.93
CA PHE A 144 -6.28 7.51 2.71
C PHE A 144 -7.59 8.27 2.51
N ILE A 145 -8.38 7.83 1.53
CA ILE A 145 -9.64 8.47 1.13
C ILE A 145 -10.78 7.54 1.51
N GLU A 146 -11.62 8.00 2.42
CA GLU A 146 -12.75 7.22 2.95
C GLU A 146 -13.91 7.21 1.93
N GLY A 147 -14.45 6.03 1.64
CA GLY A 147 -15.65 5.85 0.84
C GLY A 147 -15.49 6.07 -0.66
N ALA A 148 -14.26 6.09 -1.18
CA ALA A 148 -14.01 6.23 -2.62
C ALA A 148 -14.47 5.00 -3.41
N THR A 149 -14.99 5.26 -4.60
CA THR A 149 -15.64 4.29 -5.49
C THR A 149 -15.03 4.39 -6.89
N GLU A 150 -15.52 3.59 -7.84
CA GLU A 150 -15.06 3.67 -9.23
C GLU A 150 -15.40 5.02 -9.88
N GLU A 151 -16.46 5.69 -9.42
CA GLU A 151 -16.90 7.00 -9.87
C GLU A 151 -16.06 8.16 -9.28
N THR A 152 -15.33 7.90 -8.19
CA THR A 152 -14.48 8.88 -7.50
C THR A 152 -13.01 8.41 -7.50
N PRO A 153 -12.35 8.37 -8.67
CA PRO A 153 -11.02 7.81 -8.77
C PRO A 153 -9.93 8.71 -8.17
N ASN A 154 -10.22 9.99 -7.87
CA ASN A 154 -9.32 10.97 -7.23
C ASN A 154 -7.92 11.03 -7.90
N LYS A 155 -7.88 11.06 -9.24
CA LYS A 155 -6.62 11.00 -10.01
C LYS A 155 -5.70 12.20 -9.81
N GLU A 156 -6.26 13.35 -9.44
CA GLU A 156 -5.53 14.56 -9.08
C GLU A 156 -4.51 14.32 -7.95
N GLU A 157 -4.74 13.30 -7.11
CA GLU A 157 -3.85 12.97 -6.01
C GLU A 157 -2.48 12.49 -6.47
N PHE A 158 -2.34 11.97 -7.69
CA PHE A 158 -1.03 11.58 -8.21
C PHE A 158 -0.09 12.79 -8.36
N ASP A 159 -0.61 13.92 -8.84
CA ASP A 159 0.18 15.15 -9.00
C ASP A 159 0.53 15.76 -7.63
N ILE A 160 -0.43 15.75 -6.69
CA ILE A 160 -0.22 16.24 -5.33
C ILE A 160 0.83 15.39 -4.59
N LEU A 161 0.76 14.06 -4.70
CA LEU A 161 1.73 13.15 -4.12
C LEU A 161 3.12 13.36 -4.70
N LEU A 162 3.22 13.54 -6.03
CA LEU A 162 4.50 13.80 -6.69
C LEU A 162 5.10 15.12 -6.22
N GLN A 163 4.29 16.17 -6.11
CA GLN A 163 4.75 17.46 -5.58
C GLN A 163 5.18 17.33 -4.11
N GLY A 164 4.41 16.65 -3.27
CA GLY A 164 4.77 16.40 -1.88
C GLY A 164 6.08 15.61 -1.73
N ALA A 165 6.34 14.66 -2.63
CA ALA A 165 7.62 13.96 -2.69
C ALA A 165 8.77 14.92 -3.06
N LYS A 166 8.61 15.74 -4.11
CA LYS A 166 9.60 16.76 -4.49
C LYS A 166 9.90 17.70 -3.34
N ASP A 167 8.87 18.21 -2.67
CA ASP A 167 9.00 19.11 -1.53
C ASP A 167 9.75 18.43 -0.37
N PHE A 168 9.43 17.16 -0.09
CA PHE A 168 10.11 16.40 0.95
C PHE A 168 11.62 16.28 0.68
N TYR A 169 11.99 15.93 -0.56
CA TYR A 169 13.38 15.86 -1.02
C TYR A 169 14.03 17.23 -1.27
N GLY A 170 13.27 18.32 -1.31
CA GLY A 170 13.75 19.66 -1.65
C GLY A 170 14.14 19.83 -3.12
N LEU A 171 13.42 19.14 -4.01
CA LEU A 171 13.56 19.25 -5.46
C LEU A 171 12.64 20.35 -6.00
N LYS A 172 13.09 21.08 -7.02
CA LYS A 172 12.30 22.08 -7.75
C LYS A 172 11.70 21.45 -9.02
#